data_AF-A0A1F8WLN4-F1
#
_entry.id   AF-A0A1F8WLN4-F1
#
_cell.length_a   1.000
_cell.length_b   1.000
_cell.length_c   1.000
_cell.angle_alpha   90.00
_cell.angle_beta   90.00
_cell.angle_gamma   90.00
#
_symmetry.space_group_name_H-M   'P 1'
#
loop_
_entity.id
_entity.type
_entity.pdbx_description
1 polymer ?
#
loop_
_entity_poly.entity_id
_entity_poly.type
_entity_poly.pdbx_seq_one_letter_code
_entity_poly.pdbx_strand_id
1 'polypeptide(L)'
;MEDIPQSSESMKDILDIENIVLFLWPKVLLFVFGILALLLSIFLIIKIFQFLKNRKKKILSLSPLEQSLKRLSKIGINLLINSPQPPLKLRGGKGELCHSVYFELSEILREYLDRAYSFPAMEKSTSEIKELFITNKPIALSNEIIGELVSFFEKADQIKFAGQPSDNEGIKVDMEKIKNIIICLDGLLKKDISKHS
;
A
#
# COMPACT_ATOMS: atom_id res chain seq x y z
N MET A 1 -80.64 33.22 -54.03
CA MET A 1 -81.06 31.90 -53.55
C MET A 1 -80.18 30.88 -54.28
N GLU A 2 -78.92 30.76 -53.86
CA GLU A 2 -78.46 29.93 -52.72
C GLU A 2 -78.67 28.44 -53.04
N ASP A 3 -77.67 27.53 -53.06
CA ASP A 3 -76.29 27.55 -52.55
C ASP A 3 -75.42 26.53 -53.31
N ILE A 4 -74.09 26.77 -53.31
CA ILE A 4 -72.98 25.84 -53.62
C ILE A 4 -72.52 25.29 -52.25
N PRO A 5 -72.16 23.99 -52.06
CA PRO A 5 -70.84 23.59 -52.55
C PRO A 5 -70.55 22.17 -53.04
N GLN A 6 -69.59 22.20 -53.97
CA GLN A 6 -68.63 21.16 -54.31
C GLN A 6 -67.86 20.68 -53.08
N SER A 7 -67.62 19.37 -52.98
CA SER A 7 -66.33 18.76 -53.33
C SER A 7 -66.07 17.46 -52.55
N SER A 8 -65.38 16.56 -53.25
CA SER A 8 -64.61 15.42 -52.73
C SER A 8 -65.35 14.31 -51.99
N GLU A 9 -65.92 13.38 -52.77
CA GLU A 9 -65.70 11.96 -52.48
C GLU A 9 -64.18 11.70 -52.41
N SER A 10 -63.78 10.75 -51.55
CA SER A 10 -62.39 10.40 -51.21
C SER A 10 -61.71 11.31 -50.17
N MET A 11 -62.27 11.33 -48.95
CA MET A 11 -61.38 11.36 -47.78
C MET A 11 -60.67 10.01 -47.70
N LYS A 12 -59.35 10.04 -47.89
CA LYS A 12 -58.45 8.90 -47.65
C LYS A 12 -58.66 8.41 -46.22
N ASP A 13 -58.80 7.10 -46.13
CA ASP A 13 -58.63 6.27 -44.94
C ASP A 13 -57.57 6.90 -44.02
N ILE A 14 -58.01 7.43 -42.88
CA ILE A 14 -57.10 7.89 -41.84
C ILE A 14 -56.61 6.60 -41.21
N LEU A 15 -55.43 6.15 -41.67
CA LEU A 15 -54.71 5.05 -41.05
C LEU A 15 -54.72 5.26 -39.53
N ASP A 16 -55.29 4.28 -38.83
CA ASP A 16 -55.25 4.19 -37.39
C ASP A 16 -53.77 4.25 -36.98
N ILE A 17 -53.35 5.34 -36.33
CA ILE A 17 -52.01 5.45 -35.79
C ILE A 17 -52.02 4.62 -34.51
N GLU A 18 -51.85 3.31 -34.70
CA GLU A 18 -51.64 2.35 -33.65
C GLU A 18 -50.54 2.90 -32.71
N ASN A 19 -50.78 2.80 -31.41
CA ASN A 19 -49.96 3.33 -30.30
C ASN A 19 -48.54 2.71 -30.25
N ILE A 20 -47.74 2.89 -31.29
CA ILE A 20 -46.40 2.32 -31.43
C ILE A 20 -45.36 3.21 -30.73
N VAL A 21 -45.67 4.48 -30.52
CA VAL A 21 -44.76 5.46 -29.90
C VAL A 21 -44.63 5.36 -28.38
N LEU A 22 -45.59 4.76 -27.67
CA LEU A 22 -45.57 4.72 -26.19
C LEU A 22 -44.75 3.55 -25.59
N PHE A 23 -44.41 2.52 -26.38
CA PHE A 23 -43.81 1.29 -25.85
C PHE A 23 -42.26 1.24 -25.92
N LEU A 24 -41.63 1.99 -26.84
CA LEU A 24 -40.18 1.89 -27.08
C LEU A 24 -39.34 2.86 -26.25
N TRP A 25 -39.90 3.98 -25.81
CA TRP A 25 -39.17 5.02 -25.07
C TRP A 25 -38.54 4.54 -23.74
N PRO A 26 -39.21 3.76 -22.87
CA PRO A 26 -38.59 3.30 -21.62
C PRO A 26 -37.42 2.32 -21.87
N LYS A 27 -37.46 1.53 -22.94
CA LYS A 27 -36.38 0.61 -23.32
C LYS A 27 -35.17 1.36 -23.86
N VAL A 28 -35.40 2.39 -24.67
CA VAL A 28 -34.33 3.28 -25.15
C VAL A 28 -33.68 4.02 -23.99
N LEU A 29 -34.48 4.52 -23.03
CA LEU A 29 -33.98 5.21 -21.84
C LEU A 29 -33.12 4.28 -20.98
N LEU A 30 -33.58 3.05 -20.72
CA LEU A 30 -32.80 2.02 -20.02
C LEU A 30 -31.50 1.67 -20.74
N PHE A 31 -31.52 1.59 -22.08
CA PHE A 31 -30.32 1.34 -22.87
C PHE A 31 -29.29 2.48 -22.74
N VAL A 32 -29.74 3.73 -22.82
CA VAL A 32 -28.88 4.92 -22.62
C VAL A 32 -28.30 4.95 -21.20
N PHE A 33 -29.10 4.68 -20.17
CA PHE A 33 -28.62 4.57 -18.79
C PHE A 33 -27.64 3.40 -18.60
N GLY A 34 -27.86 2.27 -19.30
CA GLY A 34 -26.94 1.14 -19.30
C GLY A 34 -25.57 1.50 -19.88
N ILE A 35 -25.54 2.21 -21.01
CA ILE A 35 -24.29 2.72 -21.61
C ILE A 35 -23.61 3.72 -20.67
N LEU A 36 -24.38 4.64 -20.07
CA LEU A 36 -23.84 5.63 -19.15
C LEU A 36 -23.22 4.97 -17.90
N ALA A 37 -23.89 3.96 -17.35
CA ALA A 37 -23.38 3.17 -16.22
C ALA A 37 -22.11 2.38 -16.60
N LEU A 38 -22.06 1.82 -17.81
CA LEU A 38 -20.88 1.13 -18.34
C LEU A 38 -19.68 2.09 -18.46
N LEU A 39 -19.90 3.27 -19.06
CA LEU A 39 -18.86 4.30 -19.20
C LEU A 39 -18.36 4.79 -17.83
N LEU A 40 -19.26 4.98 -16.87
CA LEU A 40 -18.90 5.41 -15.52
C LEU A 40 -18.09 4.32 -14.79
N SER A 41 -18.47 3.05 -14.94
CA SER A 41 -17.73 1.90 -14.40
C SER A 41 -16.32 1.80 -14.97
N ILE A 42 -16.17 1.92 -16.29
CA ILE A 42 -14.86 1.94 -16.97
C ILE A 42 -14.00 3.11 -16.46
N PHE A 43 -14.58 4.29 -16.34
CA PHE A 43 -13.88 5.48 -15.83
C PHE A 43 -13.37 5.29 -14.39
N LEU A 44 -14.18 4.71 -13.50
CA LEU A 44 -13.80 4.38 -12.13
C LEU A 44 -12.65 3.37 -12.08
N ILE A 45 -12.71 2.31 -12.89
CA ILE A 45 -11.66 1.30 -12.98
C ILE A 45 -10.32 1.93 -13.41
N ILE A 46 -10.33 2.79 -14.44
CA ILE A 46 -9.13 3.51 -14.91
C ILE A 46 -8.56 4.40 -13.80
N LYS A 47 -9.41 5.15 -13.09
CA LYS A 47 -8.98 6.03 -11.98
C LYS A 47 -8.34 5.24 -10.84
N ILE A 48 -8.93 4.12 -10.44
CA ILE A 48 -8.38 3.22 -9.41
C ILE A 48 -7.02 2.66 -9.85
N PHE A 49 -6.92 2.20 -11.10
CA PHE A 49 -5.68 1.65 -11.64
C PHE A 49 -4.56 2.69 -11.70
N GLN A 50 -4.87 3.93 -12.13
CA GLN A 50 -3.92 5.03 -12.12
C GLN A 50 -3.49 5.42 -10.70
N PHE A 51 -4.41 5.44 -9.74
CA PHE A 51 -4.10 5.74 -8.35
C PHE A 51 -3.14 4.70 -7.74
N LEU A 52 -3.39 3.41 -7.99
CA LEU A 52 -2.50 2.31 -7.58
C LEU A 52 -1.13 2.42 -8.24
N LYS A 53 -1.06 2.72 -9.54
CA LYS A 53 0.22 2.89 -10.27
C LYS A 53 1.01 4.10 -9.76
N ASN A 54 0.34 5.21 -9.45
CA ASN A 54 0.98 6.42 -8.94
C ASN A 54 1.50 6.26 -7.50
N ARG A 55 0.83 5.47 -6.67
CA ARG A 55 1.35 5.05 -5.35
C ARG A 55 2.64 4.26 -5.50
N LYS A 56 2.66 3.26 -6.38
CA LYS A 56 3.87 2.45 -6.66
C LYS A 56 5.02 3.32 -7.19
N LYS A 57 4.75 4.21 -8.15
CA LYS A 57 5.77 5.15 -8.67
C LYS A 57 6.34 6.09 -7.61
N LYS A 58 5.50 6.62 -6.71
CA LYS A 58 5.94 7.50 -5.62
C LYS A 58 6.75 6.75 -4.54
N ILE A 59 6.48 5.45 -4.35
CA ILE A 59 7.26 4.58 -3.49
C ILE A 59 8.60 4.23 -4.15
N LEU A 60 8.62 4.00 -5.46
CA LEU A 60 9.83 3.75 -6.26
C LEU A 60 10.70 5.00 -6.47
N SER A 61 10.14 6.22 -6.34
CA SER A 61 10.90 7.46 -6.53
C SER A 61 11.66 7.91 -5.28
N LEU A 62 11.33 7.39 -4.10
CA LEU A 62 12.04 7.71 -2.87
C LEU A 62 13.27 6.80 -2.76
N SER A 63 14.40 7.37 -2.34
CA SER A 63 15.57 6.56 -2.00
C SER A 63 15.21 5.56 -0.89
N PRO A 64 15.75 4.32 -0.90
CA PRO A 64 15.52 3.34 0.16
C PRO A 64 15.73 3.92 1.56
N LEU A 65 16.76 4.75 1.74
CA LEU A 65 17.04 5.45 3.00
C LEU A 65 15.90 6.39 3.40
N GLU A 66 15.48 7.27 2.49
CA GLU A 66 14.46 8.29 2.77
C GLU A 66 13.13 7.63 3.15
N GLN A 67 12.78 6.56 2.44
CA GLN A 67 11.53 5.84 2.69
C GLN A 67 11.56 5.12 4.05
N SER A 68 12.68 4.49 4.42
CA SER A 68 12.85 3.88 5.74
C SER A 68 12.84 4.89 6.88
N LEU A 69 13.55 6.02 6.75
CA LEU A 69 13.56 7.09 7.75
C LEU A 69 12.17 7.72 7.94
N LYS A 70 11.43 7.89 6.84
CA LYS A 70 10.05 8.39 6.88
C LYS A 70 9.09 7.43 7.58
N ARG A 71 9.26 6.12 7.40
CA ARG A 71 8.46 5.11 8.13
C ARG A 71 8.82 5.09 9.61
N LEU A 72 10.11 5.12 9.94
CA LEU A 72 10.57 5.21 11.34
C LEU A 72 10.04 6.46 12.07
N SER A 73 10.08 7.62 11.43
CA SER A 73 9.56 8.86 12.02
C SER A 73 8.06 8.79 12.26
N LYS A 74 7.31 8.15 11.35
CA LYS A 74 5.86 7.90 11.53
C LYS A 74 5.58 7.01 12.74
N ILE A 75 6.36 5.95 12.97
CA ILE A 75 6.25 5.12 14.19
C ILE A 75 6.49 5.99 15.42
N GLY A 76 7.54 6.81 15.41
CA GLY A 76 7.89 7.67 16.54
C GLY A 76 6.77 8.66 16.87
N ILE A 77 6.21 9.30 15.85
CA ILE A 77 5.06 10.21 15.98
C ILE A 77 3.84 9.47 16.54
N ASN A 78 3.53 8.28 16.03
CA ASN A 78 2.41 7.47 16.54
C ASN A 78 2.61 7.06 18.00
N LEU A 79 3.84 6.71 18.40
CA LEU A 79 4.18 6.43 19.80
C LEU A 79 4.04 7.65 20.69
N LEU A 80 4.42 8.84 20.20
CA LEU A 80 4.30 10.10 20.94
C LEU A 80 2.83 10.54 21.09
N ILE A 81 2.04 10.46 20.02
CA ILE A 81 0.62 10.87 20.01
C ILE A 81 -0.23 9.91 20.84
N ASN A 82 0.03 8.60 20.77
CA ASN A 82 -0.76 7.59 21.48
C ASN A 82 -0.25 7.29 22.90
N SER A 83 0.62 8.12 23.44
CA SER A 83 1.13 8.03 24.81
C SER A 83 0.55 9.18 25.62
N PRO A 84 -0.63 9.05 26.27
CA PRO A 84 -0.96 7.98 27.22
C PRO A 84 -2.36 7.37 27.04
N GLN A 85 -2.55 6.14 27.55
CA GLN A 85 -3.78 5.46 28.04
C GLN A 85 -3.84 3.98 27.59
N PRO A 86 -4.39 3.06 28.43
CA PRO A 86 -4.18 1.61 28.35
C PRO A 86 -4.97 0.96 27.18
N PRO A 87 -4.65 -0.31 26.84
CA PRO A 87 -4.69 -0.81 25.47
C PRO A 87 -6.11 -1.11 24.98
N LEU A 88 -6.31 -0.95 23.67
CA LEU A 88 -7.33 -1.68 22.94
C LEU A 88 -7.15 -3.16 23.30
N LYS A 89 -8.14 -3.68 24.03
CA LYS A 89 -8.11 -5.03 24.60
C LYS A 89 -8.34 -6.05 23.49
N LEU A 90 -7.31 -6.77 23.07
CA LEU A 90 -7.44 -8.21 22.90
C LEU A 90 -6.64 -8.88 24.01
N ARG A 91 -7.37 -9.35 25.04
CA ARG A 91 -6.93 -10.40 25.97
C ARG A 91 -5.45 -10.35 26.43
N GLY A 92 -4.91 -9.20 26.83
CA GLY A 92 -3.59 -9.10 27.50
C GLY A 92 -2.88 -7.77 27.25
N GLY A 93 -2.66 -6.96 28.30
CA GLY A 93 -2.16 -5.59 28.17
C GLY A 93 -0.69 -5.44 27.71
N LYS A 94 -0.30 -4.22 27.26
CA LYS A 94 1.04 -3.75 26.81
C LYS A 94 1.76 -4.57 25.71
N GLY A 95 1.54 -5.88 25.59
CA GLY A 95 2.17 -6.77 24.62
C GLY A 95 1.79 -6.47 23.17
N GLU A 96 0.56 -6.06 22.89
CA GLU A 96 0.10 -5.80 21.51
C GLU A 96 0.75 -4.57 20.86
N LEU A 97 1.04 -3.53 21.66
CA LEU A 97 1.76 -2.36 21.16
C LEU A 97 3.21 -2.70 20.83
N CYS A 98 3.88 -3.46 21.70
CA CYS A 98 5.24 -3.92 21.45
C CYS A 98 5.30 -4.81 20.20
N HIS A 99 4.37 -5.75 20.10
CA HIS A 99 4.25 -6.63 18.94
C HIS A 99 4.15 -5.85 17.63
N SER A 100 3.20 -4.92 17.54
CA SER A 100 2.96 -4.14 16.32
C SER A 100 4.15 -3.25 15.95
N VAL A 101 4.79 -2.61 16.92
CA VAL A 101 5.98 -1.80 16.69
C VAL A 101 7.14 -2.66 16.18
N TYR A 102 7.47 -3.76 16.84
CA TYR A 102 8.58 -4.62 16.41
C TYR A 102 8.30 -5.34 15.09
N PHE A 103 7.03 -5.62 14.77
CA PHE A 103 6.63 -6.03 13.44
C PHE A 103 7.00 -4.97 12.41
N GLU A 104 6.58 -3.72 12.60
CA GLU A 104 6.84 -2.63 11.66
C GLU A 104 8.34 -2.31 11.55
N LEU A 105 9.08 -2.33 12.65
CA LEU A 105 10.53 -2.13 12.67
C LEU A 105 11.28 -3.22 11.88
N SER A 106 10.87 -4.48 12.02
CA SER A 106 11.43 -5.58 11.23
C SER A 106 11.16 -5.40 9.74
N GLU A 107 9.93 -5.02 9.39
CA GLU A 107 9.54 -4.78 8.00
C GLU A 107 10.33 -3.65 7.35
N ILE A 108 10.57 -2.54 8.08
CA ILE A 108 11.37 -1.42 7.57
C ILE A 108 12.79 -1.87 7.23
N LEU A 109 13.40 -2.68 8.10
CA LEU A 109 14.76 -3.16 7.91
C LEU A 109 14.85 -4.17 6.75
N ARG A 110 13.87 -5.09 6.65
CA ARG A 110 13.77 -6.04 5.53
C ARG A 110 13.57 -5.31 4.19
N GLU A 111 12.64 -4.36 4.12
CA GLU A 111 12.39 -3.57 2.90
C GLU A 111 13.61 -2.74 2.50
N TYR A 112 14.37 -2.23 3.48
CA TYR A 112 15.61 -1.52 3.22
C TYR A 112 16.66 -2.44 2.61
N LEU A 113 16.93 -3.61 3.21
CA LEU A 113 17.88 -4.59 2.70
C LEU A 113 17.50 -5.05 1.29
N ASP A 114 16.22 -5.31 1.05
CA ASP A 114 15.70 -5.74 -0.25
C ASP A 114 15.96 -4.69 -1.33
N ARG A 115 15.57 -3.43 -1.11
CA ARG A 115 15.74 -2.41 -2.15
C ARG A 115 17.15 -1.87 -2.29
N ALA A 116 17.89 -1.75 -1.18
CA ALA A 116 19.22 -1.14 -1.20
C ALA A 116 20.30 -2.13 -1.61
N TYR A 117 20.16 -3.40 -1.22
CA TYR A 117 21.16 -4.45 -1.46
C TYR A 117 20.66 -5.56 -2.40
N SER A 118 19.43 -5.48 -2.94
CA SER A 118 18.79 -6.58 -3.67
C SER A 118 18.80 -7.89 -2.87
N PHE A 119 18.72 -7.77 -1.55
CA PHE A 119 18.81 -8.89 -0.61
C PHE A 119 17.38 -9.28 -0.19
N PRO A 120 16.87 -10.47 -0.57
CA PRO A 120 15.44 -10.81 -0.51
C PRO A 120 14.93 -11.07 0.93
N ALA A 121 15.06 -10.10 1.83
CA ALA A 121 14.74 -10.25 3.24
C ALA A 121 13.23 -10.30 3.51
N MET A 122 12.40 -9.67 2.68
CA MET A 122 10.95 -9.63 2.86
C MET A 122 10.29 -11.00 2.72
N GLU A 123 10.85 -11.86 1.87
CA GLU A 123 10.31 -13.20 1.56
C GLU A 123 10.89 -14.29 2.46
N LYS A 124 11.78 -13.91 3.39
CA LYS A 124 12.63 -14.84 4.14
C LYS A 124 12.40 -14.72 5.64
N SER A 125 12.35 -15.88 6.29
CA SER A 125 12.38 -15.97 7.75
C SER A 125 13.72 -15.50 8.31
N THR A 126 13.77 -15.15 9.59
CA THR A 126 15.01 -14.71 10.25
C THR A 126 16.12 -15.75 10.16
N SER A 127 15.78 -17.04 10.26
CA SER A 127 16.73 -18.14 10.10
C SER A 127 17.29 -18.22 8.67
N GLU A 128 16.44 -18.06 7.66
CA GLU A 128 16.90 -18.03 6.26
C GLU A 128 17.71 -16.78 5.96
N ILE A 129 17.35 -15.61 6.53
CA ILE A 129 18.14 -14.37 6.41
C ILE A 129 19.57 -14.60 6.95
N LYS A 130 19.70 -15.28 8.10
CA LYS A 130 21.00 -15.63 8.69
C LYS A 130 21.82 -16.52 7.76
N GLU A 131 21.21 -17.53 7.17
CA GLU A 131 21.86 -18.41 6.18
C GLU A 131 22.26 -17.66 4.90
N LEU A 132 21.39 -16.77 4.42
CA LEU A 132 21.65 -15.89 3.28
C LEU A 132 22.83 -14.95 3.54
N PHE A 133 23.00 -14.43 4.75
CA PHE A 133 24.17 -13.63 5.10
C PHE A 133 25.48 -14.43 5.09
N ILE A 134 25.44 -15.76 5.26
CA ILE A 134 26.62 -16.63 5.18
C ILE A 134 26.94 -16.98 3.73
N THR A 135 25.90 -17.35 2.96
CA THR A 135 26.04 -17.88 1.61
C THR A 135 26.16 -16.78 0.54
N ASN A 136 25.39 -15.71 0.68
CA ASN A 136 25.27 -14.60 -0.28
C ASN A 136 25.43 -13.26 0.43
N LYS A 137 26.53 -13.15 1.19
CA LYS A 137 26.89 -11.94 1.93
C LYS A 137 27.01 -10.74 0.97
N PRO A 138 26.26 -9.64 1.19
CA PRO A 138 26.48 -8.41 0.42
C PRO A 138 27.89 -7.88 0.67
N ILE A 139 28.64 -7.58 -0.40
CA ILE A 139 30.07 -7.25 -0.38
C ILE A 139 30.40 -6.09 0.58
N ALA A 140 29.50 -5.11 0.69
CA ALA A 140 29.72 -3.93 1.53
C ALA A 140 29.51 -4.15 3.04
N LEU A 141 28.98 -5.29 3.49
CA LEU A 141 28.64 -5.52 4.91
C LEU A 141 29.78 -6.21 5.68
N SER A 142 30.11 -5.70 6.87
CA SER A 142 31.02 -6.40 7.78
C SER A 142 30.29 -7.51 8.56
N ASN A 143 31.05 -8.47 9.11
CA ASN A 143 30.45 -9.51 9.98
C ASN A 143 29.83 -8.92 11.25
N GLU A 144 30.37 -7.80 11.73
CA GLU A 144 29.85 -7.06 12.89
C GLU A 144 28.44 -6.53 12.61
N ILE A 145 28.25 -5.85 11.47
CA ILE A 145 26.95 -5.29 11.07
C ILE A 145 25.93 -6.41 10.83
N ILE A 146 26.35 -7.53 10.23
CA ILE A 146 25.49 -8.71 10.08
C ILE A 146 25.06 -9.24 11.45
N GLY A 147 25.97 -9.31 12.42
CA GLY A 147 25.64 -9.68 13.80
C GLY A 147 24.60 -8.74 14.43
N GLU A 148 24.73 -7.42 14.23
CA GLU A 148 23.75 -6.44 14.69
C GLU A 148 22.38 -6.63 14.03
N LEU A 149 22.34 -6.88 12.72
CA LEU A 149 21.08 -7.15 12.00
C LEU A 149 20.40 -8.43 12.50
N VAL A 150 21.15 -9.52 12.61
CA VAL A 150 20.62 -10.82 13.07
C VAL A 150 20.14 -10.73 14.52
N SER A 151 20.93 -10.12 15.41
CA SER A 151 20.51 -9.94 16.82
C SER A 151 19.25 -9.09 16.96
N PHE A 152 19.09 -8.06 16.12
CA PHE A 152 17.85 -7.29 16.07
C PHE A 152 16.66 -8.15 15.61
N PHE A 153 16.79 -8.90 14.51
CA PHE A 153 15.70 -9.75 14.02
C PHE A 153 15.31 -10.84 15.03
N GLU A 154 16.28 -11.47 15.68
CA GLU A 154 16.04 -12.47 16.73
C GLU A 154 15.29 -11.84 17.92
N LYS A 155 15.70 -10.65 18.38
CA LYS A 155 14.99 -9.91 19.43
C LYS A 155 13.57 -9.53 19.01
N ALA A 156 13.39 -9.08 17.79
CA ALA A 156 12.07 -8.72 17.27
C ALA A 156 11.14 -9.93 17.24
N ASP A 157 11.63 -11.10 16.83
CA ASP A 157 10.85 -12.34 16.82
C ASP A 157 10.49 -12.83 18.22
N GLN A 158 11.36 -12.64 19.23
CA GLN A 158 10.99 -12.90 20.63
C GLN A 158 9.84 -12.02 21.12
N ILE A 159 9.83 -10.73 20.74
CA ILE A 159 8.78 -9.79 21.16
C ILE A 159 7.47 -10.05 20.40
N LYS A 160 7.56 -10.39 19.11
CA LYS A 160 6.40 -10.71 18.26
C LYS A 160 5.77 -12.06 18.61
N PHE A 161 6.58 -13.11 18.80
CA PHE A 161 6.05 -14.47 18.87
C PHE A 161 6.15 -15.10 20.25
N ALA A 162 7.16 -14.73 21.06
CA ALA A 162 7.32 -15.26 22.42
C ALA A 162 6.65 -14.37 23.49
N GLY A 163 6.08 -13.21 23.10
CA GLY A 163 5.39 -12.31 24.01
C GLY A 163 6.32 -11.61 25.01
N GLN A 164 7.62 -11.52 24.71
CA GLN A 164 8.57 -10.82 25.56
C GLN A 164 8.19 -9.34 25.66
N PRO A 165 8.02 -8.79 26.88
CA PRO A 165 7.66 -7.39 27.03
C PRO A 165 8.85 -6.48 26.69
N SER A 166 8.56 -5.35 26.04
CA SER A 166 9.47 -4.20 25.95
C SER A 166 8.76 -3.01 26.55
N ASP A 167 9.48 -2.14 27.24
CA ASP A 167 8.94 -0.87 27.70
C ASP A 167 9.08 0.21 26.62
N ASN A 168 8.43 1.36 26.85
CA ASN A 168 8.44 2.48 25.91
C ASN A 168 9.85 3.06 25.72
N GLU A 169 10.70 2.99 26.74
CA GLU A 169 12.09 3.45 26.67
C GLU A 169 12.93 2.48 25.83
N GLY A 170 12.82 1.18 26.05
CA GLY A 170 13.45 0.15 25.23
C GLY A 170 13.07 0.29 23.75
N ILE A 171 11.77 0.47 23.45
CA ILE A 171 11.31 0.71 22.08
C ILE A 171 12.01 1.92 21.45
N LYS A 172 12.12 3.05 22.16
CA LYS A 172 12.80 4.25 21.64
C LYS A 172 14.29 4.00 21.38
N VAL A 173 14.96 3.29 22.28
CA VAL A 173 16.37 2.92 22.13
C VAL A 173 16.56 2.04 20.90
N ASP A 174 15.72 1.02 20.72
CA ASP A 174 15.81 0.12 19.58
C ASP A 174 15.45 0.82 18.26
N MET A 175 14.50 1.76 18.27
CA MET A 175 14.21 2.62 17.11
C MET A 175 15.41 3.47 16.68
N GLU A 176 16.09 4.13 17.64
CA GLU A 176 17.30 4.90 17.33
C GLU A 176 18.44 3.98 16.86
N LYS A 177 18.58 2.77 17.41
CA LYS A 177 19.54 1.78 16.91
C LYS A 177 19.27 1.42 15.44
N ILE A 178 18.03 1.08 15.08
CA ILE A 178 17.68 0.74 13.69
C ILE A 178 17.93 1.90 12.75
N LYS A 179 17.57 3.12 13.16
CA LYS A 179 17.85 4.34 12.39
C LYS A 179 19.34 4.49 12.13
N ASN A 180 20.18 4.30 13.13
CA ASN A 180 21.64 4.36 13.00
C ASN A 180 22.19 3.25 12.10
N ILE A 181 21.67 2.02 12.24
CA ILE A 181 22.03 0.89 11.36
C ILE A 181 21.70 1.26 9.91
N ILE A 182 20.49 1.75 9.62
CA ILE A 182 20.09 2.12 8.25
C ILE A 182 20.96 3.23 7.67
N ILE A 183 21.31 4.25 8.48
CA ILE A 183 22.23 5.32 8.05
C ILE A 183 23.63 4.77 7.76
N CYS A 184 24.14 3.88 8.61
CA CYS A 184 25.42 3.22 8.42
C CYS A 184 25.44 2.38 7.14
N LEU A 185 24.40 1.56 6.93
CA LEU A 185 24.23 0.75 5.72
C LEU A 185 24.20 1.61 4.45
N ASP A 186 23.52 2.75 4.47
CA ASP A 186 23.47 3.66 3.33
C ASP A 186 24.84 4.28 3.01
N GLY A 187 25.58 4.66 4.07
CA GLY A 187 26.95 5.16 3.93
C GLY A 187 27.90 4.12 3.34
N LEU A 188 27.78 2.86 3.77
CA LEU A 188 28.57 1.75 3.21
C LEU A 188 28.24 1.49 1.75
N LEU A 189 26.95 1.46 1.40
CA LEU A 189 26.51 1.27 0.01
C LEU A 189 27.06 2.37 -0.90
N LYS A 190 26.99 3.63 -0.49
CA LYS A 190 27.56 4.76 -1.25
C LYS A 190 29.07 4.64 -1.43
N LYS A 191 29.79 4.23 -0.39
CA LYS A 191 31.25 4.01 -0.45
C LYS A 191 31.60 2.88 -1.41
N ASP A 192 30.82 1.81 -1.43
CA ASP A 192 31.01 0.67 -2.33
C ASP A 192 30.80 1.07 -3.80
N ILE A 193 29.69 1.76 -4.10
CA ILE A 193 29.41 2.28 -5.46
C ILE A 193 30.54 3.21 -5.94
N SER A 194 31.07 4.07 -5.07
CA SER A 194 32.16 5.00 -5.42
C SER A 194 33.51 4.33 -5.70
N LYS A 195 33.74 3.11 -5.20
CA LYS A 195 34.95 2.33 -5.47
C LYS A 195 34.92 1.62 -6.82
N HIS A 196 33.72 1.41 -7.36
CA HIS A 196 33.46 0.63 -8.58
C HIS A 196 32.99 1.50 -9.76
N SER A 197 32.93 2.83 -9.59
CA SER A 197 32.67 3.82 -10.64
C SER A 197 33.97 4.47 -11.10
#